data_AF-A0AAU9IWV7-F1
#
_entry.id   AF-A0AAU9IWV7-F1
#
_cell.length_a   1.000
_cell.length_b   1.000
_cell.length_c   1.000
_cell.angle_alpha   90.00
_cell.angle_beta   90.00
_cell.angle_gamma   90.00
#
_symmetry.space_group_name_H-M   'P 1'
#
loop_
_entity.id
_entity.type
_entity.pdbx_description
1 polymer ?
#
loop_
_entity_poly.entity_id
_entity_poly.type
_entity_poly.pdbx_seq_one_letter_code
_entity_poly.pdbx_strand_id
1 'polypeptide(L)'
;MLIDWNTDAVILALLGGSLISLATILNLLFMGRVTGISGMVFTVVKLNTREGLFWKISFLLGLVSAVLFFKNFVGDAIWNIKIFDGKEAELGITMNEWIIGSLLVGIGTQWGNGCTSGHAVCGIPRLSPRSIIATLIFMFFGVVTATLKQNKPFQREEFILEPKMFEIIVKVSQLIFITLYGVYFFAVFIYSISSRPIKNKFEPVFSFIIGNVFGSGLVLAGMCRRTKILGFLALKDGWDPSLLFVMGAAVGINLIAFNIVLREPKPLMIEKWSVPTRKDIDVGVIVGPALFGVGWGITGMCPGPAVTNLVLLPQAILMVIFIGIGQVTIRAILDAYPPAADKVHKG
;
A
#
# COMPACT_ATOMS: atom_id res chain seq x y z
N MET A 1 10.64 4.78 28.00
CA MET A 1 10.02 5.05 26.69
C MET A 1 10.37 6.47 26.25
N LEU A 2 11.51 6.63 25.60
CA LEU A 2 11.81 7.86 24.86
C LEU A 2 11.13 7.73 23.48
N ILE A 3 10.26 8.68 23.14
CA ILE A 3 9.65 8.79 21.81
C ILE A 3 10.69 9.44 20.89
N ASP A 4 10.98 8.79 19.76
CA ASP A 4 12.01 9.23 18.83
C ASP A 4 11.35 9.58 17.49
N TRP A 5 10.91 10.83 17.39
CA TRP A 5 10.37 11.38 16.15
C TRP A 5 11.02 12.72 15.83
N ASN A 6 11.42 12.87 14.56
CA ASN A 6 11.92 14.12 14.01
C ASN A 6 10.80 14.80 13.22
N THR A 7 10.66 16.12 13.36
CA THR A 7 9.78 16.99 12.55
C THR A 7 9.91 16.67 11.05
N ASP A 8 11.11 16.40 10.57
CA ASP A 8 11.37 16.11 9.16
C ASP A 8 10.73 14.79 8.73
N ALA A 9 10.83 13.77 9.59
CA ALA A 9 10.22 12.47 9.36
C ALA A 9 8.69 12.57 9.34
N VAL A 10 8.12 13.46 10.16
CA VAL A 10 6.68 13.77 10.17
C VAL A 10 6.26 14.50 8.90
N ILE A 11 7.01 15.50 8.45
CA ILE A 11 6.72 16.22 7.19
C ILE A 11 6.75 15.25 6.01
N LEU A 12 7.79 14.41 5.91
CA LEU A 12 7.89 13.39 4.87
C LEU A 12 6.76 12.35 4.96
N ALA A 13 6.36 11.97 6.17
CA ALA A 13 5.21 11.09 6.40
C ALA A 13 3.89 11.72 5.91
N LEU A 14 3.65 12.99 6.20
CA LEU A 14 2.45 13.72 5.75
C LEU A 14 2.43 13.88 4.22
N LEU A 15 3.56 14.25 3.62
CA LEU A 15 3.70 14.35 2.15
C LEU A 15 3.48 13.00 1.47
N GLY A 16 4.11 11.94 1.99
CA GLY A 16 3.95 10.58 1.49
C GLY A 16 2.51 10.08 1.62
N GLY A 17 1.88 10.30 2.78
CA GLY A 17 0.47 9.97 3.02
C GLY A 17 -0.47 10.74 2.08
N SER A 18 -0.18 12.01 1.80
CA SER A 18 -0.94 12.83 0.85
C SER A 18 -0.83 12.32 -0.58
N LEU A 19 0.36 11.89 -1.03
CA LEU A 19 0.56 11.25 -2.34
C LEU A 19 -0.18 9.93 -2.47
N ILE A 20 -0.14 9.10 -1.41
CA ILE A 20 -0.91 7.85 -1.36
C ILE A 20 -2.40 8.14 -1.49
N SER A 21 -2.92 9.12 -0.75
CA SER A 21 -4.31 9.57 -0.85
C SER A 21 -4.63 10.03 -2.27
N LEU A 22 -3.82 10.92 -2.85
CA LEU A 22 -3.99 11.40 -4.22
C LEU A 22 -4.09 10.24 -5.22
N ALA A 23 -3.18 9.26 -5.15
CA ALA A 23 -3.24 8.08 -6.00
C ALA A 23 -4.53 7.27 -5.79
N THR A 24 -4.99 7.08 -4.55
CA THR A 24 -6.24 6.35 -4.29
C THR A 24 -7.49 7.12 -4.74
N ILE A 25 -7.49 8.45 -4.65
CA ILE A 25 -8.56 9.32 -5.15
C ILE A 25 -8.60 9.26 -6.67
N LEU A 26 -7.46 9.38 -7.34
CA LEU A 26 -7.38 9.27 -8.80
C LEU A 26 -7.85 7.89 -9.26
N ASN A 27 -7.44 6.82 -8.58
CA ASN A 27 -7.91 5.48 -8.90
C ASN A 27 -9.43 5.36 -8.73
N LEU A 28 -9.99 5.91 -7.65
CA LEU A 28 -11.43 5.88 -7.43
C LEU A 28 -12.17 6.72 -8.50
N LEU A 29 -11.75 7.96 -8.73
CA LEU A 29 -12.41 8.90 -9.63
C LEU A 29 -12.38 8.43 -11.09
N PHE A 30 -11.22 7.98 -11.58
CA PHE A 30 -11.06 7.58 -12.97
C PHE A 30 -11.49 6.13 -13.20
N MET A 31 -11.00 5.21 -12.36
CA MET A 31 -11.21 3.78 -12.55
C MET A 31 -12.45 3.24 -11.84
N GLY A 32 -13.07 4.01 -10.94
CA GLY A 32 -14.24 3.55 -10.20
C GLY A 32 -13.95 2.42 -9.21
N ARG A 33 -12.68 2.15 -8.88
CA ARG A 33 -12.25 1.03 -8.05
C ARG A 33 -11.38 1.51 -6.89
N VAL A 34 -11.41 0.78 -5.78
CA VAL A 34 -10.53 1.05 -4.63
C VAL A 34 -9.15 0.42 -4.82
N THR A 35 -8.12 1.01 -4.21
CA THR A 35 -6.73 0.55 -4.36
C THR A 35 -6.40 -0.55 -3.36
N GLY A 36 -6.35 -1.80 -3.84
CA GLY A 36 -5.98 -2.98 -3.04
C GLY A 36 -4.76 -3.71 -3.61
N ILE A 37 -3.56 -3.40 -3.12
CA ILE A 37 -2.31 -3.95 -3.70
C ILE A 37 -2.26 -5.47 -3.59
N SER A 38 -2.64 -6.05 -2.44
CA SER A 38 -2.66 -7.51 -2.28
C SER A 38 -3.57 -8.21 -3.28
N GLY A 39 -4.72 -7.62 -3.59
CA GLY A 39 -5.63 -8.16 -4.62
C GLY A 39 -5.05 -8.04 -6.03
N MET A 40 -4.31 -6.95 -6.31
CA MET A 40 -3.60 -6.81 -7.59
C MET A 40 -2.52 -7.87 -7.73
N VAL A 41 -1.70 -8.08 -6.70
CA VAL A 41 -0.68 -9.14 -6.65
C VAL A 41 -1.32 -10.51 -6.88
N PHE A 42 -2.41 -10.81 -6.17
CA PHE A 42 -3.11 -12.09 -6.33
C PHE A 42 -3.59 -12.33 -7.76
N THR A 43 -4.24 -11.34 -8.40
CA THR A 43 -4.69 -11.47 -9.79
C THR A 43 -3.52 -11.70 -10.76
N VAL A 44 -2.38 -11.04 -10.52
CA VAL A 44 -1.16 -11.23 -11.33
C VAL A 44 -0.58 -12.63 -11.15
N VAL A 45 -0.48 -13.11 -9.91
CA VAL A 45 0.01 -14.47 -9.60
C VAL A 45 -0.88 -15.54 -10.24
N LYS A 46 -2.21 -15.37 -10.21
CA LYS A 46 -3.17 -16.27 -10.86
C LYS A 46 -3.26 -16.11 -12.38
N LEU A 47 -2.60 -15.10 -12.96
CA LEU A 47 -2.73 -14.71 -14.37
C LEU A 47 -4.20 -14.58 -14.82
N ASN A 48 -5.07 -14.06 -13.95
CA ASN A 48 -6.51 -14.05 -14.20
C ASN A 48 -6.92 -12.85 -15.07
N THR A 49 -7.00 -13.08 -16.39
CA THR A 49 -7.36 -12.06 -17.39
C THR A 49 -8.77 -11.50 -17.23
N ARG A 50 -9.71 -12.28 -16.66
CA ARG A 50 -11.10 -11.85 -16.45
C ARG A 50 -11.25 -10.76 -15.39
N GLU A 51 -10.25 -10.58 -14.54
CA GLU A 51 -10.25 -9.58 -13.46
C GLU A 51 -9.43 -8.32 -13.81
N GLY A 52 -9.24 -8.05 -15.10
CA GLY A 52 -8.48 -6.87 -15.55
C GLY A 52 -6.99 -6.99 -15.24
N LEU A 53 -6.37 -8.10 -15.64
CA LEU A 53 -4.95 -8.38 -15.39
C LEU A 53 -4.03 -7.23 -15.84
N PHE A 54 -4.25 -6.67 -17.03
CA PHE A 54 -3.36 -5.68 -17.64
C PHE A 54 -3.22 -4.40 -16.82
N TRP A 55 -4.33 -3.83 -16.34
CA TRP A 55 -4.28 -2.59 -15.55
C TRP A 55 -3.62 -2.79 -14.19
N LYS A 56 -3.82 -3.97 -13.59
CA LYS A 56 -3.16 -4.36 -12.33
C LYS A 56 -1.66 -4.52 -12.51
N ILE A 57 -1.21 -5.19 -13.58
CA ILE A 57 0.20 -5.25 -13.94
C ILE A 57 0.76 -3.84 -14.12
N SER A 58 0.08 -2.99 -14.89
CA SER A 58 0.54 -1.61 -15.10
C SER A 58 0.61 -0.81 -13.80
N PHE A 59 -0.34 -0.96 -12.89
CA PHE A 59 -0.29 -0.33 -11.56
C PHE A 59 0.92 -0.81 -10.76
N LEU A 60 1.16 -2.12 -10.70
CA LEU A 60 2.30 -2.69 -9.98
C LEU A 60 3.64 -2.28 -10.61
N LEU A 61 3.72 -2.21 -11.94
CA LEU A 61 4.90 -1.66 -12.65
C LEU A 61 5.08 -0.17 -12.33
N GLY A 62 3.99 0.58 -12.19
CA GLY A 62 4.00 1.95 -11.66
C GLY A 62 4.66 2.00 -10.28
N LEU A 63 4.23 1.16 -9.34
CA LEU A 63 4.82 1.06 -7.99
C LEU A 63 6.32 0.79 -8.03
N VAL A 64 6.76 -0.16 -8.87
CA VAL A 64 8.18 -0.52 -9.04
C VAL A 64 8.97 0.65 -9.64
N SER A 65 8.40 1.31 -10.66
CA SER A 65 9.04 2.43 -11.35
C SER A 65 9.21 3.66 -10.45
N ALA A 66 8.41 3.80 -9.39
CA ALA A 66 8.47 4.93 -8.48
C ALA A 66 9.86 5.09 -7.84
N VAL A 67 10.51 3.98 -7.50
CA VAL A 67 11.89 3.99 -6.97
C VAL A 67 12.87 4.58 -7.98
N LEU A 68 12.81 4.11 -9.23
CA LEU A 68 13.69 4.57 -10.30
C LEU A 68 13.43 6.05 -10.63
N PHE A 69 12.15 6.44 -10.63
CA PHE A 69 11.73 7.81 -10.84
C PHE A 69 12.25 8.72 -9.72
N PHE A 70 12.09 8.33 -8.46
CA PHE A 70 12.62 9.07 -7.32
C PHE A 70 14.14 9.20 -7.36
N LYS A 71 14.86 8.12 -7.70
CA LYS A 71 16.31 8.14 -7.84
C LYS A 71 16.75 9.17 -8.90
N ASN A 72 16.11 9.17 -10.06
CA ASN A 72 16.51 10.06 -11.17
C ASN A 72 16.03 11.51 -10.99
N PHE A 73 14.84 11.72 -10.41
CA PHE A 73 14.24 13.04 -10.27
C PHE A 73 14.74 13.79 -9.04
N VAL A 74 15.02 13.07 -7.94
CA VAL A 74 15.53 13.68 -6.72
C VAL A 74 17.05 13.58 -6.58
N GLY A 75 17.70 12.66 -7.28
CA GLY A 75 19.15 12.51 -7.34
C GLY A 75 19.75 11.82 -6.12
N ASP A 76 21.08 11.77 -6.05
CA ASP A 76 21.83 11.09 -4.98
C ASP A 76 21.63 11.72 -3.59
N ALA A 77 21.07 12.94 -3.54
CA ALA A 77 20.67 13.58 -2.29
C ALA A 77 19.78 12.66 -1.45
N ILE A 78 18.83 11.94 -2.07
CA ILE A 78 17.92 10.99 -1.41
C ILE A 78 18.57 9.63 -1.13
N TRP A 79 19.43 9.12 -2.00
CA TRP A 79 20.06 7.81 -1.79
C TRP A 79 21.00 7.85 -0.57
N ASN A 80 21.68 8.98 -0.36
CA ASN A 80 22.52 9.22 0.82
C ASN A 80 21.72 9.48 2.12
N ILE A 81 20.40 9.68 2.02
CA ILE A 81 19.50 9.90 3.17
C ILE A 81 19.00 8.55 3.75
N LYS A 82 19.49 7.39 3.26
CA LYS A 82 19.02 6.06 3.67
C LYS A 82 17.49 5.92 3.55
N ILE A 83 16.92 6.37 2.42
CA ILE A 83 15.48 6.21 2.15
C ILE A 83 15.11 4.74 1.90
N PHE A 84 16.09 3.90 1.58
CA PHE A 84 15.98 2.45 1.54
C PHE A 84 16.91 1.86 2.59
N ASP A 85 16.48 0.76 3.20
CA ASP A 85 17.37 0.00 4.06
C ASP A 85 18.45 -0.67 3.21
N GLY A 86 19.70 -0.67 3.68
CA GLY A 86 20.79 -1.43 3.11
C GLY A 86 20.82 -2.85 3.71
N LYS A 87 21.99 -3.25 4.22
CA LYS A 87 22.12 -4.51 4.99
C LYS A 87 21.28 -4.50 6.27
N GLU A 88 20.89 -3.33 6.74
CA GLU A 88 20.02 -3.13 7.88
C GLU A 88 18.65 -3.78 7.71
N ALA A 89 18.18 -3.97 6.45
CA ALA A 89 16.95 -4.68 6.14
C ALA A 89 16.98 -6.15 6.63
N GLU A 90 18.17 -6.75 6.71
CA GLU A 90 18.37 -8.15 7.11
C GLU A 90 18.61 -8.30 8.62
N LEU A 91 18.83 -7.20 9.34
CA LEU A 91 19.11 -7.27 10.77
C LEU A 91 17.91 -7.82 11.54
N GLY A 92 18.19 -8.79 12.40
CA GLY A 92 17.19 -9.38 13.29
C GLY A 92 16.08 -10.15 12.59
N ILE A 93 16.30 -10.66 11.37
CA ILE A 93 15.39 -11.61 10.70
C ILE A 93 16.13 -12.77 10.07
N THR A 94 15.62 -13.97 10.26
CA THR A 94 16.13 -15.19 9.63
C THR A 94 15.41 -15.48 8.32
N MET A 95 16.01 -16.32 7.46
CA MET A 95 15.37 -16.78 6.23
C MET A 95 14.01 -17.45 6.50
N ASN A 96 13.91 -18.26 7.56
CA ASN A 96 12.67 -18.94 7.92
C ASN A 96 11.58 -17.94 8.32
N GLU A 97 11.93 -16.89 9.05
CA GLU A 97 11.00 -15.82 9.42
C GLU A 97 10.53 -15.02 8.19
N TRP A 98 11.42 -14.77 7.22
CA TRP A 98 11.04 -14.18 5.93
C TRP A 98 9.99 -15.04 5.23
N ILE A 99 10.23 -16.33 5.10
CA ILE A 99 9.34 -17.27 4.41
C ILE A 99 7.99 -17.36 5.13
N ILE A 100 8.01 -17.68 6.43
CA ILE A 100 6.80 -17.87 7.24
C ILE A 100 6.00 -16.58 7.32
N GLY A 101 6.65 -15.46 7.61
CA GLY A 101 5.97 -14.17 7.69
C GLY A 101 5.35 -13.74 6.36
N SER A 102 6.03 -13.97 5.24
CA SER A 102 5.49 -13.66 3.89
C SER A 102 4.31 -14.55 3.51
N LEU A 103 4.37 -15.85 3.86
CA LEU A 103 3.24 -16.76 3.71
C LEU A 103 2.03 -16.31 4.53
N LEU A 104 2.23 -15.92 5.79
CA LEU A 104 1.18 -15.41 6.67
C LEU A 104 0.55 -14.11 6.13
N VAL A 105 1.38 -13.20 5.59
CA VAL A 105 0.87 -12.00 4.89
C VAL A 105 0.03 -12.39 3.68
N GLY A 106 0.49 -13.33 2.86
CA GLY A 106 -0.26 -13.83 1.70
C GLY A 106 -1.61 -14.43 2.09
N ILE A 107 -1.59 -15.40 3.01
CA ILE A 107 -2.79 -16.07 3.53
C ILE A 107 -3.75 -15.05 4.14
N GLY A 108 -3.24 -14.19 5.04
CA GLY A 108 -4.04 -13.23 5.78
C GLY A 108 -4.72 -12.20 4.88
N THR A 109 -3.97 -11.65 3.92
CA THR A 109 -4.53 -10.65 3.00
C THR A 109 -5.57 -11.21 2.05
N GLN A 110 -5.42 -12.47 1.63
CA GLN A 110 -6.40 -13.13 0.77
C GLN A 110 -7.67 -13.53 1.55
N TRP A 111 -7.52 -14.08 2.76
CA TRP A 111 -8.67 -14.48 3.58
C TRP A 111 -9.45 -13.27 4.12
N GLY A 112 -8.74 -12.21 4.50
CA GLY A 112 -9.34 -10.93 4.92
C GLY A 112 -9.99 -10.14 3.79
N ASN A 113 -9.72 -10.50 2.53
CA ASN A 113 -10.11 -9.76 1.33
C ASN A 113 -9.56 -8.32 1.30
N GLY A 114 -8.31 -8.14 1.74
CA GLY A 114 -7.67 -6.84 1.79
C GLY A 114 -6.38 -6.81 2.62
N CYS A 115 -5.67 -5.70 2.49
CA CYS A 115 -4.50 -5.34 3.29
C CYS A 115 -4.62 -3.89 3.77
N THR A 116 -3.53 -3.29 4.28
CA THR A 116 -3.52 -1.90 4.76
C THR A 116 -4.06 -0.90 3.73
N SER A 117 -3.71 -1.01 2.44
CA SER A 117 -4.23 -0.08 1.42
C SER A 117 -5.75 -0.23 1.21
N GLY A 118 -6.26 -1.47 1.27
CA GLY A 118 -7.67 -1.78 1.06
C GLY A 118 -8.55 -1.47 2.26
N HIS A 119 -8.15 -1.91 3.45
CA HIS A 119 -8.93 -1.75 4.68
C HIS A 119 -8.68 -0.40 5.38
N ALA A 120 -7.43 -0.02 5.63
CA ALA A 120 -7.17 1.25 6.31
C ALA A 120 -7.38 2.42 5.35
N VAL A 121 -6.53 2.54 4.33
CA VAL A 121 -6.46 3.74 3.46
C VAL A 121 -7.73 3.94 2.62
N CYS A 122 -8.31 2.87 2.06
CA CYS A 122 -9.53 2.98 1.26
C CYS A 122 -10.81 2.60 2.02
N GLY A 123 -10.73 1.76 3.07
CA GLY A 123 -11.90 1.19 3.73
C GLY A 123 -12.45 2.07 4.86
N ILE A 124 -11.59 2.63 5.71
CA ILE A 124 -11.98 3.52 6.81
C ILE A 124 -12.66 4.81 6.27
N PRO A 125 -12.13 5.49 5.24
CA PRO A 125 -12.78 6.66 4.64
C PRO A 125 -14.21 6.43 4.12
N ARG A 126 -14.54 5.18 3.77
CA ARG A 126 -15.89 4.78 3.33
C ARG A 126 -16.79 4.35 4.49
N LEU A 127 -16.34 4.55 5.73
CA LEU A 127 -17.05 4.19 6.96
C LEU A 127 -17.48 2.72 6.99
N SER A 128 -16.64 1.82 6.47
CA SER A 128 -16.90 0.38 6.43
C SER A 128 -16.57 -0.27 7.78
N PRO A 129 -17.55 -0.80 8.54
CA PRO A 129 -17.28 -1.46 9.82
C PRO A 129 -16.32 -2.64 9.67
N ARG A 130 -16.49 -3.41 8.60
CA ARG A 130 -15.59 -4.51 8.19
C ARG A 130 -14.13 -4.06 8.12
N SER A 131 -13.88 -2.92 7.46
CA SER A 131 -12.52 -2.40 7.28
C SER A 131 -11.93 -1.79 8.56
N ILE A 132 -12.76 -1.17 9.39
CA ILE A 132 -12.33 -0.66 10.70
C ILE A 132 -11.90 -1.82 11.59
N ILE A 133 -12.74 -2.85 11.72
CA ILE A 133 -12.45 -4.04 12.54
C ILE A 133 -11.20 -4.76 12.03
N ALA A 134 -11.10 -5.01 10.72
CA ALA A 134 -9.91 -5.61 10.13
C ALA A 134 -8.64 -4.80 10.46
N THR A 135 -8.73 -3.47 10.40
CA THR A 135 -7.60 -2.57 10.70
C THR A 135 -7.16 -2.64 12.14
N LEU A 136 -8.09 -2.62 13.08
CA LEU A 136 -7.79 -2.77 14.50
C LEU A 136 -7.11 -4.12 14.79
N ILE A 137 -7.62 -5.20 14.19
CA ILE A 137 -7.07 -6.55 14.39
C ILE A 137 -5.65 -6.66 13.84
N PHE A 138 -5.41 -6.32 12.56
CA PHE A 138 -4.06 -6.48 12.03
C PHE A 138 -3.05 -5.54 12.70
N MET A 139 -3.49 -4.36 13.14
CA MET A 139 -2.62 -3.42 13.84
C MET A 139 -2.25 -3.98 15.21
N PHE A 140 -3.20 -4.51 15.96
CA PHE A 140 -2.97 -5.16 17.24
C PHE A 140 -1.96 -6.32 17.11
N PHE A 141 -2.21 -7.28 16.21
CA PHE A 141 -1.31 -8.41 16.03
C PHE A 141 0.06 -7.99 15.47
N GLY A 142 0.12 -6.98 14.60
CA GLY A 142 1.37 -6.40 14.11
C GLY A 142 2.22 -5.81 15.22
N VAL A 143 1.63 -4.96 16.06
CA VAL A 143 2.29 -4.35 17.21
C VAL A 143 2.78 -5.40 18.20
N VAL A 144 1.91 -6.34 18.59
CA VAL A 144 2.27 -7.41 19.53
C VAL A 144 3.42 -8.24 18.99
N THR A 145 3.33 -8.69 17.74
CA THR A 145 4.35 -9.57 17.14
C THR A 145 5.69 -8.86 17.00
N ALA A 146 5.69 -7.62 16.48
CA ALA A 146 6.92 -6.84 16.33
C ALA A 146 7.56 -6.51 17.70
N THR A 147 6.75 -6.14 18.70
CA THR A 147 7.23 -5.82 20.05
C THR A 147 7.85 -7.05 20.73
N LEU A 148 7.23 -8.22 20.60
CA LEU A 148 7.78 -9.46 21.17
C LEU A 148 9.09 -9.89 20.49
N LYS A 149 9.20 -9.68 19.17
CA LYS A 149 10.38 -10.07 18.39
C LYS A 149 11.57 -9.12 18.58
N GLN A 150 11.30 -7.82 18.64
CA GLN A 150 12.34 -6.79 18.59
C GLN A 150 13.05 -6.67 19.94
N ASN A 151 14.12 -7.42 20.19
CA ASN A 151 14.79 -7.45 21.51
C ASN A 151 15.82 -6.34 21.74
N LYS A 152 16.12 -5.51 20.73
CA LYS A 152 17.04 -4.38 20.86
C LYS A 152 16.30 -3.06 20.67
N PRO A 153 16.63 -2.01 21.45
CA PRO A 153 16.10 -0.68 21.21
C PRO A 153 16.42 -0.25 19.78
N PHE A 154 15.47 0.45 19.15
CA PHE A 154 15.68 0.96 17.80
C PHE A 154 16.85 1.95 17.85
N GLN A 155 17.90 1.71 17.07
CA GLN A 155 19.03 2.62 17.05
C GLN A 155 18.61 3.90 16.33
N ARG A 156 18.75 5.04 17.02
CA ARG A 156 18.63 6.39 16.46
C ARG A 156 19.48 6.47 15.20
N GLU A 157 18.85 6.64 14.04
CA GLU A 157 19.54 7.28 12.93
C GLU A 157 19.29 8.78 13.07
N GLU A 158 20.27 9.51 13.63
CA GLU A 158 20.22 10.97 13.68
C GLU A 158 20.13 11.52 12.25
N PHE A 159 18.91 11.88 11.88
CA PHE A 159 18.59 12.49 10.61
C PHE A 159 18.84 13.99 10.72
N ILE A 160 20.04 14.44 10.36
CA ILE A 160 20.39 15.86 10.33
C ILE A 160 20.21 16.37 8.89
N LEU A 161 19.10 17.05 8.58
CA LEU A 161 18.84 17.61 7.25
C LEU A 161 18.33 19.06 7.29
N GLU A 162 19.22 20.05 7.36
CA GLU A 162 18.78 21.47 7.33
C GLU A 162 18.97 22.26 6.02
N PRO A 163 19.59 21.73 4.93
CA PRO A 163 19.39 22.33 3.59
C PRO A 163 18.60 21.45 2.58
N LYS A 164 18.68 20.12 2.70
CA LYS A 164 18.13 19.19 1.70
C LYS A 164 16.61 19.03 1.75
N MET A 165 15.97 19.34 2.88
CA MET A 165 14.52 19.16 3.05
C MET A 165 13.72 20.10 2.16
N PHE A 166 14.16 21.36 2.03
CA PHE A 166 13.56 22.32 1.12
C PHE A 166 13.62 21.83 -0.34
N GLU A 167 14.75 21.27 -0.77
CA GLU A 167 14.90 20.69 -2.10
C GLU A 167 13.92 19.52 -2.33
N ILE A 168 13.76 18.64 -1.34
CA ILE A 168 12.80 17.54 -1.39
C ILE A 168 11.37 18.09 -1.52
N ILE A 169 10.97 19.05 -0.69
CA ILE A 169 9.62 19.65 -0.75
C ILE A 169 9.34 20.26 -2.12
N VAL A 170 10.29 21.01 -2.69
CA VAL A 170 10.16 21.62 -4.03
C VAL A 170 10.01 20.54 -5.10
N LYS A 171 10.88 19.53 -5.11
CA LYS A 171 10.84 18.45 -6.12
C LYS A 171 9.58 17.58 -6.00
N VAL A 172 9.13 17.29 -4.79
CA VAL A 172 7.87 16.57 -4.55
C VAL A 172 6.67 17.38 -5.03
N SER A 173 6.67 18.69 -4.76
CA SER A 173 5.62 19.59 -5.26
C SER A 173 5.60 19.60 -6.79
N GLN A 174 6.77 19.70 -7.43
CA GLN A 174 6.89 19.61 -8.89
C GLN A 174 6.38 18.27 -9.43
N LEU A 175 6.69 17.15 -8.77
CA LEU A 175 6.18 15.83 -9.15
C LEU A 175 4.65 15.76 -9.08
N ILE A 176 4.05 16.31 -8.01
CA ILE A 176 2.59 16.41 -7.88
C ILE A 176 2.02 17.23 -9.05
N PHE A 177 2.59 18.41 -9.33
CA PHE A 177 2.13 19.25 -10.43
C PHE A 177 2.24 18.54 -11.79
N ILE A 178 3.39 17.94 -12.11
CA ILE A 178 3.60 17.20 -13.37
C ILE A 178 2.59 16.07 -13.50
N THR A 179 2.33 15.33 -12.42
CA THR A 179 1.33 14.26 -12.40
C THR A 179 -0.06 14.80 -12.65
N LEU A 180 -0.48 15.85 -11.93
CA LEU A 180 -1.81 16.44 -12.05
C LEU A 180 -2.04 17.01 -13.45
N TYR A 181 -1.07 17.74 -14.00
CA TYR A 181 -1.12 18.24 -15.37
C TYR A 181 -1.13 17.10 -16.38
N GLY A 182 -0.30 16.07 -16.20
CA GLY A 182 -0.29 14.89 -17.05
C GLY A 182 -1.66 14.19 -17.08
N VAL A 183 -2.26 13.98 -15.90
CA VAL A 183 -3.61 13.43 -15.76
C VAL A 183 -4.65 14.33 -16.42
N TYR A 184 -4.59 15.65 -16.20
CA TYR A 184 -5.51 16.62 -16.80
C TYR A 184 -5.43 16.64 -18.33
N PHE A 185 -4.23 16.84 -18.90
CA PHE A 185 -4.04 16.86 -20.34
C PHE A 185 -4.43 15.53 -20.98
N PHE A 186 -4.12 14.41 -20.32
CA PHE A 186 -4.54 13.11 -20.79
C PHE A 186 -6.07 12.94 -20.73
N ALA A 187 -6.72 13.39 -19.65
CA ALA A 187 -8.19 13.35 -19.55
C ALA A 187 -8.85 14.21 -20.63
N VAL A 188 -8.33 15.41 -20.89
CA VAL A 188 -8.78 16.29 -21.99
C VAL A 188 -8.53 15.66 -23.36
N PHE A 189 -7.37 15.04 -23.57
CA PHE A 189 -7.04 14.31 -24.79
C PHE A 189 -8.01 13.16 -25.03
N ILE A 190 -8.28 12.36 -23.99
CA ILE A 190 -9.27 11.29 -24.05
C ILE A 190 -10.65 11.87 -24.33
N TYR A 191 -11.09 12.92 -23.63
CA TYR A 191 -12.38 13.56 -23.88
C TYR A 191 -12.53 14.05 -25.32
N SER A 192 -11.48 14.70 -25.87
CA SER A 192 -11.41 15.19 -27.25
C SER A 192 -11.52 14.06 -28.28
N ILE A 193 -11.02 12.86 -27.96
CA ILE A 193 -11.07 11.67 -28.83
C ILE A 193 -12.26 10.75 -28.49
N SER A 194 -12.92 10.97 -27.35
CA SER A 194 -13.97 10.11 -26.76
C SER A 194 -15.29 10.13 -27.55
N SER A 195 -15.37 10.86 -28.66
CA SER A 195 -16.35 10.60 -29.72
C SER A 195 -16.24 9.17 -30.28
N ARG A 196 -15.16 8.42 -29.98
CA ARG A 196 -14.95 7.01 -30.31
C ARG A 196 -14.86 6.13 -29.05
N PRO A 197 -15.34 4.87 -29.07
CA PRO A 197 -15.35 3.98 -27.90
C PRO A 197 -13.96 3.38 -27.65
N ILE A 198 -13.03 4.18 -27.11
CA ILE A 198 -11.61 3.81 -26.90
C ILE A 198 -11.23 3.74 -25.39
N LYS A 199 -12.21 3.90 -24.48
CA LYS A 199 -11.98 4.11 -23.04
C LYS A 199 -11.12 3.01 -22.37
N ASN A 200 -11.22 1.75 -22.79
CA ASN A 200 -10.48 0.65 -22.17
C ASN A 200 -9.00 0.54 -22.61
N LYS A 201 -8.60 1.15 -23.75
CA LYS A 201 -7.21 1.02 -24.24
C LYS A 201 -6.20 1.80 -23.38
N PHE A 202 -6.65 2.83 -22.67
CA PHE A 202 -5.79 3.74 -21.92
C PHE A 202 -5.79 3.49 -20.40
N GLU A 203 -6.66 2.59 -19.92
CA GLU A 203 -6.71 2.16 -18.53
C GLU A 203 -5.33 1.69 -17.99
N PRO A 204 -4.51 0.92 -18.74
CA PRO A 204 -3.15 0.54 -18.30
C PRO A 204 -2.22 1.75 -18.09
N VAL A 205 -2.28 2.75 -18.97
CA VAL A 205 -1.41 3.95 -18.89
C VAL A 205 -1.74 4.76 -17.64
N PHE A 206 -3.03 5.02 -17.41
CA PHE A 206 -3.47 5.68 -16.18
C PHE A 206 -3.10 4.89 -14.93
N SER A 207 -3.30 3.57 -14.96
CA SER A 207 -2.97 2.70 -13.83
C SER A 207 -1.47 2.75 -13.51
N PHE A 208 -0.60 2.83 -14.53
CA PHE A 208 0.83 3.02 -14.35
C PHE A 208 1.17 4.36 -13.67
N ILE A 209 0.59 5.47 -14.14
CA ILE A 209 0.81 6.80 -13.55
C ILE A 209 0.35 6.80 -12.09
N ILE A 210 -0.85 6.30 -11.81
CA ILE A 210 -1.39 6.23 -10.44
C ILE A 210 -0.52 5.32 -9.56
N GLY A 211 -0.08 4.17 -10.08
CA GLY A 211 0.84 3.27 -9.38
C GLY A 211 2.17 3.93 -9.05
N ASN A 212 2.72 4.75 -9.96
CA ASN A 212 3.95 5.50 -9.72
C ASN A 212 3.75 6.56 -8.62
N VAL A 213 2.64 7.28 -8.61
CA VAL A 213 2.31 8.26 -7.55
C VAL A 213 2.13 7.57 -6.20
N PHE A 214 1.47 6.42 -6.19
CA PHE A 214 1.31 5.62 -4.97
C PHE A 214 2.68 5.17 -4.44
N GLY A 215 3.52 4.60 -5.30
CA GLY A 215 4.86 4.12 -4.94
C GLY A 215 5.76 5.27 -4.47
N SER A 216 5.65 6.43 -5.10
CA SER A 216 6.32 7.67 -4.71
C SER A 216 5.96 8.09 -3.29
N GLY A 217 4.67 8.01 -2.95
CA GLY A 217 4.20 8.22 -1.59
C GLY A 217 4.74 7.20 -0.59
N LEU A 218 4.86 5.91 -0.97
CA LEU A 218 5.49 4.88 -0.14
C LEU A 218 6.99 5.18 0.13
N VAL A 219 7.71 5.66 -0.87
CA VAL A 219 9.12 6.05 -0.77
C VAL A 219 9.29 7.25 0.16
N LEU A 220 8.54 8.33 -0.07
CA LEU A 220 8.59 9.54 0.78
C LEU A 220 8.19 9.27 2.23
N ALA A 221 7.12 8.49 2.43
CA ALA A 221 6.69 8.11 3.77
C ALA A 221 7.75 7.28 4.52
N GLY A 222 8.75 6.74 3.81
CA GLY A 222 9.75 5.81 4.34
C GLY A 222 9.19 4.41 4.60
N MET A 223 8.02 4.08 4.06
CA MET A 223 7.43 2.74 4.19
C MET A 223 8.16 1.70 3.34
N CYS A 224 9.05 2.12 2.44
CA CYS A 224 9.99 1.22 1.76
C CYS A 224 11.14 0.76 2.69
N ARG A 225 11.19 1.26 3.93
CA ARG A 225 12.15 0.81 4.95
C ARG A 225 11.45 -0.13 5.92
N ARG A 226 11.98 -1.35 6.01
CA ARG A 226 11.61 -2.32 7.04
C ARG A 226 11.91 -1.76 8.42
N THR A 227 13.04 -1.07 8.57
CA THR A 227 13.46 -0.46 9.83
C THR A 227 12.40 0.53 10.33
N LYS A 228 11.96 1.47 9.49
CA LYS A 228 10.94 2.46 9.85
C LYS A 228 9.59 1.82 10.22
N ILE A 229 9.17 0.78 9.50
CA ILE A 229 7.95 0.04 9.82
C ILE A 229 8.05 -0.65 11.18
N LEU A 230 9.17 -1.31 11.48
CA LEU A 230 9.37 -1.96 12.77
C LEU A 230 9.54 -0.95 13.91
N GLY A 231 10.16 0.19 13.66
CA GLY A 231 10.26 1.30 14.61
C GLY A 231 8.90 1.86 15.01
N PHE A 232 7.94 1.85 14.09
CA PHE A 232 6.54 2.17 14.38
C PHE A 232 5.77 1.04 15.09
N LEU A 233 6.07 -0.22 14.78
CA LEU A 233 5.31 -1.34 15.34
C LEU A 233 5.77 -1.81 16.72
N ALA A 234 7.07 -1.80 16.96
CA ALA A 234 7.64 -2.31 18.19
C ALA A 234 7.59 -1.22 19.28
N LEU A 235 6.65 -1.34 20.23
CA LEU A 235 6.50 -0.41 21.35
C LEU A 235 7.60 -0.64 22.39
N LYS A 236 8.82 -0.18 22.08
CA LYS A 236 10.01 -0.22 22.95
C LYS A 236 10.70 1.15 23.00
N ASP A 237 11.81 1.26 23.72
CA ASP A 237 12.60 2.49 23.74
C ASP A 237 13.11 2.82 22.32
N GLY A 238 12.93 4.08 21.90
CA GLY A 238 13.19 4.53 20.53
C GLY A 238 12.02 4.32 19.58
N TRP A 239 10.77 4.27 20.08
CA TRP A 239 9.57 4.12 19.25
C TRP A 239 9.35 5.34 18.34
N ASP A 240 9.13 5.09 17.05
CA ASP A 240 8.91 6.12 16.01
C ASP A 240 7.43 6.21 15.61
N PRO A 241 6.67 7.22 16.07
CA PRO A 241 5.27 7.43 15.69
C PRO A 241 5.06 8.01 14.28
N SER A 242 6.11 8.27 13.48
CA SER A 242 6.00 8.98 12.20
C SER A 242 5.00 8.35 11.22
N LEU A 243 4.86 7.01 11.23
CA LEU A 243 3.89 6.30 10.36
C LEU A 243 2.42 6.53 10.75
N LEU A 244 2.12 7.00 11.96
CA LEU A 244 0.76 7.46 12.31
C LEU A 244 0.34 8.65 11.46
N PHE A 245 1.27 9.55 11.15
CA PHE A 245 1.01 10.72 10.32
C PHE A 245 0.76 10.36 8.86
N VAL A 246 1.43 9.30 8.36
CA VAL A 246 1.14 8.75 7.03
C VAL A 246 -0.30 8.28 6.96
N MET A 247 -0.73 7.45 7.92
CA MET A 247 -2.08 6.91 7.95
C MET A 247 -3.11 8.02 8.20
N GLY A 248 -2.82 8.96 9.10
CA GLY A 248 -3.67 10.10 9.41
C GLY A 248 -3.91 11.00 8.20
N ALA A 249 -2.85 11.37 7.46
CA ALA A 249 -2.99 12.12 6.22
C ALA A 249 -3.77 11.34 5.16
N ALA A 250 -3.38 10.08 4.91
CA ALA A 250 -4.00 9.28 3.86
C ALA A 250 -5.49 9.02 4.11
N VAL A 251 -5.84 8.62 5.34
CA VAL A 251 -7.23 8.36 5.75
C VAL A 251 -8.03 9.65 5.87
N GLY A 252 -7.45 10.71 6.45
CA GLY A 252 -8.14 11.99 6.64
C GLY A 252 -8.51 12.66 5.32
N ILE A 253 -7.58 12.74 4.37
CA ILE A 253 -7.84 13.31 3.05
C ILE A 253 -8.86 12.44 2.29
N ASN A 254 -8.69 11.12 2.31
CA ASN A 254 -9.65 10.21 1.66
C ASN A 254 -11.04 10.28 2.29
N LEU A 255 -11.16 10.50 3.60
CA LEU A 255 -12.45 10.63 4.28
C LEU A 255 -13.26 11.78 3.69
N ILE A 256 -12.61 12.89 3.36
CA ILE A 256 -13.27 14.02 2.69
C ILE A 256 -13.50 13.68 1.21
N ALA A 257 -12.44 13.29 0.50
CA ALA A 257 -12.48 13.15 -0.96
C ALA A 257 -13.41 12.01 -1.43
N PHE A 258 -13.40 10.85 -0.78
CA PHE A 258 -14.25 9.72 -1.22
C PHE A 258 -15.73 10.02 -1.00
N ASN A 259 -16.08 10.73 0.08
CA ASN A 259 -17.46 11.14 0.33
C ASN A 259 -17.95 12.24 -0.63
N ILE A 260 -17.05 12.91 -1.35
CA ILE A 260 -17.37 13.82 -2.46
C ILE A 260 -17.45 13.04 -3.77
N VAL A 261 -16.40 12.29 -4.12
CA VAL A 261 -16.29 11.55 -5.39
C VAL A 261 -17.41 10.52 -5.55
N LEU A 262 -17.81 9.84 -4.48
CA LEU A 262 -18.89 8.84 -4.53
C LEU A 262 -20.30 9.45 -4.67
N ARG A 263 -20.44 10.79 -4.64
CA ARG A 263 -21.71 11.47 -4.97
C ARG A 263 -21.94 11.55 -6.48
N GLU A 264 -20.88 11.39 -7.27
CA GLU A 264 -20.98 11.40 -8.73
C GLU A 264 -21.73 10.15 -9.22
N PRO A 265 -22.58 10.27 -10.26
CA PRO A 265 -23.40 9.15 -10.74
C PRO A 265 -22.56 8.01 -11.32
N LYS A 266 -21.38 8.31 -11.86
CA LYS A 266 -20.46 7.32 -12.44
C LYS A 266 -18.99 7.79 -12.41
N PRO A 267 -18.02 6.86 -12.45
CA PRO A 267 -16.61 7.18 -12.66
C PRO A 267 -16.36 7.84 -14.03
N LEU A 268 -15.21 8.50 -14.18
CA LEU A 268 -14.86 9.22 -15.41
C LEU A 268 -14.55 8.30 -16.60
N MET A 269 -13.86 7.17 -16.39
CA MET A 269 -13.44 6.27 -17.48
C MET A 269 -14.29 5.01 -17.62
N ILE A 270 -14.98 4.59 -16.56
CA ILE A 270 -15.72 3.32 -16.50
C ILE A 270 -17.22 3.59 -16.25
N GLU A 271 -18.08 2.71 -16.73
CA GLU A 271 -19.54 2.88 -16.68
C GLU A 271 -20.16 2.68 -15.30
N LYS A 272 -19.50 1.92 -14.40
CA LYS A 272 -20.03 1.56 -13.08
C LYS A 272 -18.93 1.55 -12.01
N TRP A 273 -19.33 1.91 -10.80
CA TRP A 273 -18.52 1.76 -9.58
C TRP A 273 -18.27 0.28 -9.27
N SER A 274 -17.02 -0.08 -8.99
CA SER A 274 -16.59 -1.40 -8.52
C SER A 274 -15.99 -1.27 -7.12
N VAL A 275 -16.79 -0.74 -6.20
CA VAL A 275 -16.40 -0.43 -4.82
C VAL A 275 -16.97 -1.51 -3.90
N PRO A 276 -16.20 -2.09 -2.96
CA PRO A 276 -16.71 -3.10 -2.03
C PRO A 276 -17.89 -2.58 -1.19
N THR A 277 -19.01 -3.30 -1.20
CA THR A 277 -20.26 -2.95 -0.50
C THR A 277 -20.54 -3.79 0.75
N ARG A 278 -19.82 -4.91 0.93
CA ARG A 278 -19.99 -5.81 2.08
C ARG A 278 -19.66 -5.11 3.40
N LYS A 279 -20.56 -5.26 4.38
CA LYS A 279 -20.45 -4.72 5.74
C LYS A 279 -20.41 -5.80 6.82
N ASP A 280 -20.66 -7.04 6.43
CA ASP A 280 -20.75 -8.17 7.33
C ASP A 280 -19.38 -8.57 7.90
N ILE A 281 -19.41 -9.01 9.15
CA ILE A 281 -18.24 -9.48 9.89
C ILE A 281 -18.29 -11.00 9.90
N ASP A 282 -17.43 -11.58 9.07
CA ASP A 282 -17.25 -13.02 8.97
C ASP A 282 -15.93 -13.45 9.63
N VAL A 283 -15.71 -14.76 9.74
CA VAL A 283 -14.47 -15.32 10.29
C VAL A 283 -13.23 -14.85 9.51
N GLY A 284 -13.36 -14.61 8.20
CA GLY A 284 -12.26 -14.12 7.35
C GLY A 284 -11.79 -12.72 7.75
N VAL A 285 -12.71 -11.83 8.15
CA VAL A 285 -12.41 -10.47 8.65
C VAL A 285 -11.68 -10.49 9.99
N ILE A 286 -11.74 -11.59 10.72
CA ILE A 286 -11.07 -11.73 12.00
C ILE A 286 -9.73 -12.46 11.80
N VAL A 287 -9.78 -13.67 11.25
CA VAL A 287 -8.60 -14.55 11.12
C VAL A 287 -7.63 -14.02 10.06
N GLY A 288 -8.13 -13.54 8.92
CA GLY A 288 -7.29 -13.02 7.84
C GLY A 288 -6.42 -11.84 8.32
N PRO A 289 -7.01 -10.75 8.84
CA PRO A 289 -6.26 -9.64 9.41
C PRO A 289 -5.34 -10.01 10.57
N ALA A 290 -5.72 -10.97 11.42
CA ALA A 290 -4.83 -11.45 12.48
C ALA A 290 -3.55 -12.09 11.90
N LEU A 291 -3.68 -13.02 10.95
CA LEU A 291 -2.55 -13.65 10.27
C LEU A 291 -1.70 -12.64 9.50
N PHE A 292 -2.35 -11.68 8.82
CA PHE A 292 -1.67 -10.58 8.15
C PHE A 292 -0.86 -9.73 9.15
N GLY A 293 -1.45 -9.38 10.30
CA GLY A 293 -0.77 -8.63 11.37
C GLY A 293 0.45 -9.37 11.90
N VAL A 294 0.34 -10.67 12.20
CA VAL A 294 1.48 -11.49 12.64
C VAL A 294 2.59 -11.51 11.58
N GLY A 295 2.25 -11.83 10.33
CA GLY A 295 3.24 -11.87 9.24
C GLY A 295 3.90 -10.51 8.97
N TRP A 296 3.12 -9.43 9.06
CA TRP A 296 3.60 -8.06 8.91
C TRP A 296 4.54 -7.66 10.07
N GLY A 297 4.22 -8.04 11.31
CA GLY A 297 5.08 -7.79 12.48
C GLY A 297 6.39 -8.59 12.46
N ILE A 298 6.40 -9.80 11.87
CA ILE A 298 7.63 -10.59 11.66
C ILE A 298 8.52 -9.95 10.58
N THR A 299 7.92 -9.71 9.40
CA THR A 299 8.67 -9.28 8.21
C THR A 299 8.99 -7.79 8.23
N GLY A 300 8.21 -6.97 8.91
CA GLY A 300 8.35 -5.51 8.89
C GLY A 300 8.06 -4.87 7.54
N MET A 301 7.43 -5.59 6.60
CA MET A 301 7.02 -5.04 5.30
C MET A 301 5.64 -5.57 4.93
N CYS A 302 4.84 -4.77 4.22
CA CYS A 302 3.57 -5.21 3.65
C CYS A 302 3.67 -5.30 2.12
N PRO A 303 2.64 -5.83 1.43
CA PRO A 303 2.74 -6.10 -0.01
C PRO A 303 3.04 -4.87 -0.88
N GLY A 304 2.61 -3.66 -0.47
CA GLY A 304 2.93 -2.43 -1.18
C GLY A 304 4.43 -2.13 -1.24
N PRO A 305 5.07 -1.86 -0.09
CA PRO A 305 6.52 -1.73 0.01
C PRO A 305 7.30 -2.90 -0.58
N ALA A 306 6.83 -4.14 -0.41
CA ALA A 306 7.49 -5.31 -1.00
C ALA A 306 7.52 -5.23 -2.54
N VAL A 307 6.40 -4.86 -3.18
CA VAL A 307 6.36 -4.66 -4.64
C VAL A 307 7.25 -3.48 -5.05
N THR A 308 7.16 -2.35 -4.35
CA THR A 308 7.98 -1.17 -4.67
C THR A 308 9.48 -1.45 -4.55
N ASN A 309 9.89 -2.28 -3.58
CA ASN A 309 11.29 -2.65 -3.37
C ASN A 309 11.81 -3.80 -4.24
N LEU A 310 11.02 -4.35 -5.17
CA LEU A 310 11.42 -5.50 -6.00
C LEU A 310 12.76 -5.32 -6.73
N VAL A 311 13.06 -4.09 -7.15
CA VAL A 311 14.27 -3.78 -7.94
C VAL A 311 15.48 -3.45 -7.03
N LEU A 312 15.25 -3.20 -5.74
CA LEU A 312 16.31 -2.80 -4.81
C LEU A 312 16.75 -3.91 -3.87
N LEU A 313 15.81 -4.74 -3.43
CA LEU A 313 16.00 -5.70 -2.35
C LEU A 313 15.69 -7.12 -2.84
N PRO A 314 16.69 -8.02 -2.94
CA PRO A 314 16.44 -9.43 -3.28
C PRO A 314 15.43 -10.09 -2.33
N GLN A 315 15.38 -9.67 -1.07
CA GLN A 315 14.46 -10.16 -0.04
C GLN A 315 13.01 -9.75 -0.37
N ALA A 316 12.79 -8.63 -1.05
CA ALA A 316 11.46 -8.21 -1.49
C ALA A 316 10.91 -9.13 -2.58
N ILE A 317 11.77 -9.65 -3.47
CA ILE A 317 11.40 -10.66 -4.46
C ILE A 317 10.92 -11.94 -3.75
N LEU A 318 11.72 -12.42 -2.80
CA LEU A 318 11.37 -13.60 -1.99
C LEU A 318 10.02 -13.40 -1.29
N MET A 319 9.83 -12.22 -0.69
CA MET A 319 8.59 -11.88 0.00
C MET A 319 7.38 -11.90 -0.95
N VAL A 320 7.47 -11.27 -2.13
CA VAL A 320 6.35 -11.24 -3.10
C VAL A 320 6.02 -12.65 -3.60
N ILE A 321 7.01 -13.51 -3.81
CA ILE A 321 6.81 -14.92 -4.19
C ILE A 321 6.01 -15.65 -3.10
N PHE A 322 6.45 -15.58 -1.84
CA PHE A 322 5.78 -16.29 -0.74
C PHE A 322 4.42 -15.69 -0.37
N ILE A 323 4.22 -14.37 -0.54
CA ILE A 323 2.89 -13.76 -0.49
C ILE A 323 2.00 -14.42 -1.54
N GLY A 324 2.44 -14.49 -2.79
CA GLY A 324 1.68 -15.10 -3.88
C GLY A 324 1.32 -16.57 -3.61
N ILE A 325 2.28 -17.36 -3.13
CA ILE A 325 2.05 -18.75 -2.71
C ILE A 325 0.97 -18.79 -1.63
N GLY A 326 1.12 -18.02 -0.56
CA GLY A 326 0.16 -17.98 0.55
C GLY A 326 -1.25 -17.61 0.08
N GLN A 327 -1.38 -16.63 -0.82
CA GLN A 327 -2.67 -16.21 -1.39
C GLN A 327 -3.32 -17.32 -2.23
N VAL A 328 -2.54 -18.01 -3.08
CA VAL A 328 -3.05 -19.11 -3.91
C VAL A 328 -3.46 -20.30 -3.05
N THR A 329 -2.64 -20.66 -2.06
CA THR A 329 -2.90 -21.78 -1.15
C THR A 329 -4.19 -21.58 -0.37
N ILE A 330 -4.36 -20.44 0.32
CA ILE A 330 -5.59 -20.23 1.10
C ILE A 330 -6.81 -20.13 0.20
N ARG A 331 -6.67 -19.57 -1.01
CA ARG A 331 -7.79 -19.50 -1.94
C ARG A 331 -8.24 -20.91 -2.37
N ALA A 332 -7.29 -21.80 -2.69
CA ALA A 332 -7.61 -23.18 -3.03
C ALA A 332 -8.30 -23.91 -1.86
N ILE A 333 -7.86 -23.67 -0.62
CA ILE A 333 -8.48 -24.25 0.58
C ILE A 333 -9.92 -23.75 0.77
N LEU A 334 -10.14 -22.44 0.66
CA LEU A 334 -11.48 -21.83 0.82
C LEU A 334 -12.44 -22.24 -0.31
N ASP A 335 -11.94 -22.43 -1.53
CA ASP A 335 -12.74 -22.92 -2.65
C ASP A 335 -13.13 -24.40 -2.44
N ALA A 336 -12.27 -25.22 -1.83
CA ALA A 336 -12.55 -26.62 -1.49
C ALA A 336 -13.45 -26.79 -0.25
N TYR A 337 -13.30 -25.92 0.75
CA TYR A 337 -14.02 -25.93 2.02
C TYR A 337 -14.69 -24.57 2.29
N PRO A 338 -15.76 -24.24 1.57
CA PRO A 338 -16.42 -22.94 1.71
C PRO A 338 -16.99 -22.78 3.13
N PRO A 339 -16.79 -21.61 3.76
CA PRO A 339 -17.38 -21.31 5.07
C PRO A 339 -18.90 -21.49 5.06
N ALA A 340 -19.47 -21.91 6.19
CA ALA A 340 -20.91 -22.17 6.30
C ALA A 340 -21.79 -20.97 5.88
N ALA A 341 -21.32 -19.74 6.08
CA ALA A 341 -22.01 -18.51 5.66
C ALA A 341 -22.11 -18.36 4.12
N ASP A 342 -21.15 -18.90 3.35
CA ASP A 342 -21.13 -18.80 1.88
C ASP A 342 -21.98 -19.90 1.20
N LYS A 343 -22.45 -20.90 1.96
CA LYS A 343 -23.32 -21.98 1.45
C LYS A 343 -24.76 -21.51 1.21
N VAL A 344 -25.21 -20.46 1.88
CA VAL A 344 -26.61 -19.96 1.81
C VAL A 344 -26.88 -19.17 0.52
N HIS A 345 -25.85 -18.65 -0.15
CA HIS A 345 -26.00 -17.85 -1.38
C HIS A 345 -25.75 -18.62 -2.69
N LYS A 346 -25.46 -19.92 -2.61
CA LYS A 346 -25.24 -20.79 -3.79
C LYS A 346 -26.28 -21.92 -3.92
N GLY A 347 -27.33 -21.89 -3.10
CA GLY A 347 -28.46 -22.82 -3.15
C GLY A 347 -29.55 -22.34 -4.10
#